data_AF-A0A0N0CZQ9-F1
#
_entry.id   AF-A0A0N0CZQ9-F1
#
_cell.length_a   1.000
_cell.length_b   1.000
_cell.length_c   1.000
_cell.angle_alpha   90.00
_cell.angle_beta   90.00
_cell.angle_gamma   90.00
#
_symmetry.space_group_name_H-M   'P 1'
#
loop_
_entity.id
_entity.type
_entity.pdbx_description
1 polymer ?
#
loop_
_entity_poly.entity_id
_entity_poly.type
_entity_poly.pdbx_seq_one_letter_code
_entity_poly.pdbx_strand_id
1 'polypeptide(L)'
;MNDEKVHSYGQLYKTFGLCFFRKRIIGGAKGFLYPLGLQDWVVQARYLLTQITPKHIRDMFWWKEIFTEEYFIYSIEYPAVWLAGLLQDEYNYTNVVNNIPKQNTNNFFDCVYYATLLLYDKKEVNEIFIDIIEKDKKPSPDGYRSASHLAFAALSMYDEKYQTNFTNKYIEADLKKQRAFILIKGILDMSEILRADIEIKDIKEFQKELHDFLMITTPPEYYYKDLLNYSPIDTITREEALQYTSQEEIFLKCVYPDYYPSYNIIKGKRLFENMVLDFISSNCQKSYAYELMKVALLSDHYSDLLAGIELDFYYQIPIEVVDIVYTRVLEMLPHSISLYQNYAFNLLVRGNNYDEKAKQLYQKAEKIKKNICYKEDNKYRLYYPLKK
;
A
#
# COMPACT_ATOMS: atom_id res chain seq x y z
N MET A 1 22.48 -30.44 5.26
CA MET A 1 21.47 -29.49 5.79
C MET A 1 20.53 -29.21 4.64
N ASN A 2 19.20 -29.23 4.85
CA ASN A 2 18.31 -28.73 3.81
C ASN A 2 18.55 -27.22 3.70
N ASP A 3 18.94 -26.76 2.52
CA ASP A 3 19.15 -25.34 2.24
C ASP A 3 17.82 -24.61 2.39
N GLU A 4 17.59 -24.08 3.59
CA GLU A 4 16.41 -23.28 3.85
C GLU A 4 16.46 -22.05 2.95
N LYS A 5 15.39 -21.84 2.18
CA LYS A 5 15.28 -20.74 1.24
C LYS A 5 14.62 -19.52 1.88
N VAL A 6 15.15 -18.34 1.58
CA VAL A 6 14.69 -17.03 2.07
C VAL A 6 14.47 -16.09 0.89
N HIS A 7 13.52 -15.18 1.00
CA HIS A 7 13.30 -14.16 -0.03
C HIS A 7 14.49 -13.19 -0.09
N SER A 8 14.88 -12.78 -1.30
CA SER A 8 15.97 -11.83 -1.53
C SER A 8 15.73 -10.49 -0.84
N TYR A 9 16.70 -10.00 -0.06
CA TYR A 9 16.62 -8.71 0.65
C TYR A 9 16.28 -7.55 -0.29
N GLY A 10 17.02 -7.43 -1.39
CA GLY A 10 16.87 -6.30 -2.30
C GLY A 10 15.49 -6.24 -2.95
N GLN A 11 14.88 -7.39 -3.23
CA GLN A 11 13.53 -7.47 -3.76
C GLN A 11 12.47 -7.25 -2.68
N LEU A 12 12.64 -7.80 -1.46
CA LEU A 12 11.76 -7.50 -0.32
C LEU A 12 11.73 -6.00 -0.02
N TYR A 13 12.91 -5.36 0.01
CA TYR A 13 13.01 -3.93 0.23
C TYR A 13 12.35 -3.14 -0.91
N LYS A 14 12.63 -3.49 -2.17
CA LYS A 14 12.03 -2.80 -3.33
C LYS A 14 10.51 -2.92 -3.40
N THR A 15 9.98 -4.08 -3.05
CA THR A 15 8.55 -4.36 -3.15
C THR A 15 7.79 -3.85 -1.92
N PHE A 16 8.20 -4.24 -0.72
CA PHE A 16 7.49 -3.91 0.52
C PHE A 16 8.15 -2.77 1.29
N GLY A 17 9.48 -2.82 1.46
CA GLY A 17 10.20 -1.83 2.26
C GLY A 17 9.95 -0.40 1.80
N LEU A 18 10.10 -0.15 0.50
CA LEU A 18 9.91 1.16 -0.13
C LEU A 18 8.45 1.67 -0.08
N CYS A 19 7.46 0.77 -0.11
CA CYS A 19 6.05 1.15 -0.02
C CYS A 19 5.63 1.48 1.43
N PHE A 20 6.02 0.66 2.40
CA PHE A 20 5.58 0.79 3.79
C PHE A 20 6.55 1.62 4.66
N PHE A 21 7.80 1.83 4.25
CA PHE A 21 8.74 2.74 4.92
C PHE A 21 8.59 4.19 4.41
N ARG A 22 7.43 4.80 4.65
CA ARG A 22 7.24 6.22 4.35
C ARG A 22 7.65 7.09 5.54
N LYS A 23 8.86 7.66 5.46
CA LYS A 23 9.39 8.60 6.47
C LYS A 23 8.36 9.65 6.90
N ARG A 24 7.59 10.22 5.97
CA ARG A 24 6.55 11.23 6.28
C ARG A 24 5.42 10.69 7.15
N ILE A 25 4.98 9.43 6.97
CA ILE A 25 3.94 8.81 7.80
C ILE A 25 4.48 8.60 9.21
N ILE A 26 5.74 8.18 9.29
CA ILE A 26 6.44 7.96 10.55
C ILE A 26 6.91 9.31 11.16
N GLY A 27 6.70 10.43 10.43
CA GLY A 27 6.85 11.85 10.81
C GLY A 27 8.21 12.53 10.53
N GLY A 28 9.05 11.91 9.70
CA GLY A 28 10.32 12.48 9.26
C GLY A 28 10.11 13.72 8.39
N ALA A 29 11.17 14.54 8.26
CA ALA A 29 11.14 15.72 7.39
C ALA A 29 10.72 15.35 5.95
N LYS A 30 10.06 16.28 5.25
CA LYS A 30 9.78 16.14 3.81
C LYS A 30 11.12 16.02 3.08
N GLY A 31 11.45 14.81 2.68
CA GLY A 31 12.69 14.51 1.98
C GLY A 31 12.58 13.13 1.36
N PHE A 32 12.44 13.15 0.03
CA PHE A 32 12.70 12.08 -0.94
C PHE A 32 12.58 10.66 -0.42
N LEU A 33 11.55 9.95 -0.87
CA LEU A 33 11.73 8.54 -1.21
C LEU A 33 10.71 8.07 -2.26
N TYR A 34 9.54 8.70 -2.45
CA TYR A 34 8.63 8.33 -3.57
C TYR A 34 7.82 9.49 -4.17
N PRO A 35 7.65 9.54 -5.51
CA PRO A 35 6.90 10.58 -6.23
C PRO A 35 5.37 10.44 -6.16
N LEU A 36 4.85 9.36 -5.55
CA LEU A 36 3.41 9.10 -5.57
C LEU A 36 2.63 10.02 -4.62
N GLY A 37 1.56 10.60 -5.15
CA GLY A 37 0.50 11.23 -4.36
C GLY A 37 -0.07 10.25 -3.33
N LEU A 38 -0.75 10.76 -2.29
CA LEU A 38 -1.21 9.89 -1.20
C LEU A 38 -2.21 8.82 -1.70
N GLN A 39 -3.12 9.18 -2.61
CA GLN A 39 -4.11 8.25 -3.15
C GLN A 39 -3.46 7.06 -3.87
N ASP A 40 -2.52 7.34 -4.78
CA ASP A 40 -1.77 6.34 -5.52
C ASP A 40 -1.01 5.40 -4.56
N TRP A 41 -0.40 5.97 -3.52
CA TRP A 41 0.25 5.19 -2.47
C TRP A 41 -0.71 4.29 -1.70
N VAL A 42 -1.89 4.80 -1.29
CA VAL A 42 -2.90 3.99 -0.56
C VAL A 42 -3.33 2.80 -1.42
N VAL A 43 -3.58 3.03 -2.70
CA VAL A 43 -3.98 1.98 -3.66
C VAL A 43 -2.88 0.93 -3.79
N GLN A 44 -1.62 1.35 -4.00
CA GLN A 44 -0.49 0.44 -4.10
C GLN A 44 -0.26 -0.36 -2.80
N ALA A 45 -0.31 0.32 -1.64
CA ALA A 45 -0.10 -0.32 -0.35
C ALA A 45 -1.20 -1.35 -0.03
N ARG A 46 -2.48 -1.01 -0.28
CA ARG A 46 -3.59 -1.96 -0.17
C ARG A 46 -3.38 -3.16 -1.09
N TYR A 47 -2.98 -2.95 -2.34
CA TYR A 47 -2.72 -4.04 -3.26
C TYR A 47 -1.59 -4.95 -2.77
N LEU A 48 -0.47 -4.39 -2.32
CA LEU A 48 0.62 -5.19 -1.75
C LEU A 48 0.21 -5.95 -0.47
N LEU A 49 -0.71 -5.41 0.33
CA LEU A 49 -1.29 -6.16 1.46
C LEU A 49 -2.05 -7.41 1.01
N THR A 50 -2.61 -7.44 -0.21
CA THR A 50 -3.23 -8.66 -0.76
C THR A 50 -2.21 -9.71 -1.18
N GLN A 51 -0.94 -9.32 -1.38
CA GLN A 51 0.12 -10.17 -1.91
C GLN A 51 1.11 -10.65 -0.82
N ILE A 52 1.15 -9.99 0.32
CA ILE A 52 2.11 -10.32 1.38
C ILE A 52 1.80 -11.66 2.03
N THR A 53 2.83 -12.44 2.37
CA THR A 53 2.68 -13.72 3.06
C THR A 53 3.37 -13.66 4.42
N PRO A 54 2.99 -14.52 5.38
CA PRO A 54 3.71 -14.63 6.64
C PRO A 54 5.21 -14.94 6.44
N LYS A 55 5.58 -15.62 5.35
CA LYS A 55 7.00 -15.87 5.03
C LYS A 55 7.73 -14.59 4.65
N HIS A 56 7.12 -13.67 3.90
CA HIS A 56 7.76 -12.38 3.60
C HIS A 56 8.11 -11.64 4.90
N ILE A 57 7.19 -11.58 5.87
CA ILE A 57 7.41 -10.89 7.15
C ILE A 57 8.53 -11.56 7.94
N ARG A 58 8.51 -12.90 8.06
CA ARG A 58 9.57 -13.66 8.73
C ARG A 58 10.94 -13.44 8.09
N ASP A 59 11.01 -13.51 6.77
CA ASP A 59 12.28 -13.33 6.06
C ASP A 59 12.80 -11.89 6.23
N MET A 60 11.92 -10.87 6.29
CA MET A 60 12.32 -9.49 6.63
C MET A 60 12.88 -9.36 8.05
N PHE A 61 12.27 -10.01 9.05
CA PHE A 61 12.84 -10.06 10.40
C PHE A 61 14.17 -10.81 10.46
N TRP A 62 14.32 -11.88 9.69
CA TRP A 62 15.58 -12.62 9.61
C TRP A 62 16.71 -11.78 9.00
N TRP A 63 16.43 -11.00 7.95
CA TRP A 63 17.43 -10.10 7.38
C TRP A 63 17.97 -9.06 8.36
N LYS A 64 17.15 -8.61 9.33
CA LYS A 64 17.61 -7.76 10.43
C LYS A 64 18.70 -8.44 11.27
N GLU A 65 18.64 -9.76 11.46
CA GLU A 65 19.62 -10.48 12.27
C GLU A 65 21.00 -10.57 11.57
N ILE A 66 21.02 -10.40 10.25
CA ILE A 66 22.24 -10.47 9.43
C ILE A 66 22.90 -9.10 9.29
N PHE A 67 22.13 -8.06 8.99
CA PHE A 67 22.68 -6.72 8.79
C PHE A 67 22.97 -6.06 10.13
N THR A 68 24.20 -5.58 10.30
CA THR A 68 24.64 -4.86 11.51
C THR A 68 24.60 -3.34 11.33
N GLU A 69 24.51 -2.85 10.10
CA GLU A 69 24.42 -1.42 9.81
C GLU A 69 23.00 -0.89 10.07
N GLU A 70 22.91 0.11 10.96
CA GLU A 70 21.66 0.72 11.40
C GLU A 70 20.73 1.13 10.24
N TYR A 71 21.26 1.74 9.19
CA TYR A 71 20.45 2.21 8.06
C TYR A 71 19.78 1.07 7.27
N PHE A 72 20.45 -0.07 7.14
CA PHE A 72 19.89 -1.25 6.46
C PHE A 72 18.81 -1.90 7.31
N ILE A 73 19.10 -2.07 8.60
CA ILE A 73 18.19 -2.62 9.59
C ILE A 73 16.85 -1.88 9.53
N TYR A 74 16.86 -0.54 9.63
CA TYR A 74 15.65 0.27 9.66
C TYR A 74 14.80 0.16 8.39
N SER A 75 15.45 -0.03 7.23
CA SER A 75 14.78 0.01 5.93
C SER A 75 13.87 -1.19 5.67
N ILE A 76 14.08 -2.31 6.37
CA ILE A 76 13.26 -3.52 6.28
C ILE A 76 12.55 -3.88 7.59
N GLU A 77 13.16 -3.55 8.74
CA GLU A 77 12.61 -3.83 10.07
C GLU A 77 11.29 -3.09 10.31
N TYR A 78 11.26 -1.77 10.13
CA TYR A 78 10.05 -1.00 10.41
C TYR A 78 8.88 -1.39 9.50
N PRO A 79 9.08 -1.63 8.19
CA PRO A 79 8.08 -2.28 7.35
C PRO A 79 7.61 -3.62 7.90
N ALA A 80 8.52 -4.52 8.29
CA ALA A 80 8.15 -5.82 8.84
C ALA A 80 7.32 -5.71 10.11
N VAL A 81 7.72 -4.81 11.03
CA VAL A 81 7.01 -4.52 12.28
C VAL A 81 5.62 -3.95 12.00
N TRP A 82 5.52 -2.98 11.08
CA TRP A 82 4.22 -2.41 10.72
C TRP A 82 3.32 -3.44 10.04
N LEU A 83 3.85 -4.24 9.11
CA LEU A 83 3.11 -5.28 8.40
C LEU A 83 2.65 -6.40 9.34
N ALA A 84 3.47 -6.79 10.32
CA ALA A 84 3.08 -7.74 11.35
C ALA A 84 1.89 -7.21 12.17
N GLY A 85 1.91 -5.93 12.56
CA GLY A 85 0.78 -5.29 13.21
C GLY A 85 -0.45 -5.19 12.32
N LEU A 86 -0.28 -4.70 11.07
CA LEU A 86 -1.34 -4.55 10.08
C LEU A 86 -2.09 -5.85 9.82
N LEU A 87 -1.40 -6.99 9.80
CA LEU A 87 -2.01 -8.30 9.58
C LEU A 87 -2.32 -9.07 10.87
N GLN A 88 -2.04 -8.49 12.04
CA GLN A 88 -2.16 -9.17 13.34
C GLN A 88 -1.43 -10.52 13.35
N ASP A 89 -0.21 -10.56 12.82
CA ASP A 89 0.59 -11.78 12.68
C ASP A 89 1.09 -12.25 14.05
N GLU A 90 0.35 -13.18 14.65
CA GLU A 90 0.63 -13.78 15.97
C GLU A 90 2.03 -14.42 16.05
N TYR A 91 2.54 -14.99 14.95
CA TYR A 91 3.87 -15.61 14.96
C TYR A 91 4.96 -14.59 15.27
N ASN A 92 4.83 -13.38 14.73
CA ASN A 92 5.82 -12.32 14.87
C ASN A 92 5.55 -11.36 16.04
N TYR A 93 4.45 -11.53 16.77
CA TYR A 93 4.13 -10.70 17.94
C TYR A 93 5.28 -10.71 18.96
N THR A 94 5.78 -11.89 19.31
CA THR A 94 6.90 -12.06 20.24
C THR A 94 8.18 -11.36 19.75
N ASN A 95 8.44 -11.37 18.44
CA ASN A 95 9.58 -10.66 17.85
C ASN A 95 9.42 -9.14 18.00
N VAL A 96 8.21 -8.61 17.81
CA VAL A 96 7.91 -7.18 18.01
C VAL A 96 8.14 -6.81 19.48
N VAL A 97 7.54 -7.54 20.42
CA VAL A 97 7.66 -7.29 21.86
C VAL A 97 9.11 -7.33 22.32
N ASN A 98 9.87 -8.36 21.93
CA ASN A 98 11.26 -8.55 22.37
C ASN A 98 12.23 -7.51 21.81
N ASN A 99 11.88 -6.82 20.73
CA ASN A 99 12.74 -5.82 20.11
C ASN A 99 12.54 -4.42 20.70
N ILE A 100 11.39 -4.13 21.32
CA ILE A 100 11.11 -2.81 21.92
C ILE A 100 12.10 -2.43 23.04
N PRO A 101 12.36 -3.29 24.04
CA PRO A 101 13.29 -2.96 25.13
C PRO A 101 14.75 -2.78 24.69
N LYS A 102 15.10 -3.29 23.50
CA LYS A 102 16.46 -3.21 22.93
C LYS A 102 16.69 -1.87 22.22
N GLN A 103 15.63 -1.13 21.89
CA GLN A 103 15.71 0.21 21.32
C GLN A 103 16.00 1.22 22.43
N ASN A 104 17.26 1.26 22.88
CA ASN A 104 17.75 2.25 23.85
C ASN A 104 18.20 3.55 23.13
N THR A 105 17.62 3.83 21.96
CA THR A 105 18.07 4.87 21.04
C THR A 105 17.01 5.98 20.94
N ASN A 106 17.44 7.23 20.77
CA ASN A 106 16.56 8.37 20.48
C ASN A 106 16.12 8.34 18.99
N ASN A 107 15.74 7.16 18.47
CA ASN A 107 15.41 7.01 17.07
C ASN A 107 13.98 7.43 16.80
N PHE A 108 13.84 8.22 15.75
CA PHE A 108 12.59 8.82 15.35
C PHE A 108 11.57 7.77 14.85
N PHE A 109 12.04 6.67 14.28
CA PHE A 109 11.20 5.64 13.65
C PHE A 109 10.63 4.61 14.65
N ASP A 110 11.05 4.65 15.91
CA ASP A 110 10.62 3.68 16.92
C ASP A 110 9.14 3.76 17.25
N CYS A 111 8.47 4.87 16.93
CA CYS A 111 7.01 4.98 17.07
C CYS A 111 6.23 3.89 16.30
N VAL A 112 6.82 3.29 15.25
CA VAL A 112 6.26 2.15 14.52
C VAL A 112 6.02 0.95 15.43
N TYR A 113 6.94 0.66 16.35
CA TYR A 113 6.78 -0.45 17.28
C TYR A 113 5.58 -0.28 18.21
N TYR A 114 5.43 0.92 18.78
CA TYR A 114 4.35 1.25 19.69
C TYR A 114 2.99 1.25 18.98
N ALA A 115 2.93 1.79 17.76
CA ALA A 115 1.74 1.72 16.92
C ALA A 115 1.39 0.26 16.58
N THR A 116 2.38 -0.56 16.20
CA THR A 116 2.18 -1.99 15.93
C THR A 116 1.61 -2.73 17.12
N LEU A 117 2.10 -2.51 18.34
CA LEU A 117 1.51 -3.16 19.52
C LEU A 117 0.04 -2.78 19.72
N LEU A 118 -0.33 -1.52 19.49
CA LEU A 118 -1.73 -1.10 19.54
C LEU A 118 -2.59 -1.75 18.43
N LEU A 119 -2.00 -2.07 17.26
CA LEU A 119 -2.70 -2.75 16.16
C LEU A 119 -3.01 -4.23 16.44
N TYR A 120 -2.23 -4.89 17.30
CA TYR A 120 -2.53 -6.23 17.80
C TYR A 120 -3.76 -6.26 18.71
N ASP A 121 -4.12 -5.12 19.30
CA ASP A 121 -5.34 -4.94 20.10
C ASP A 121 -5.46 -5.88 21.31
N LYS A 122 -4.32 -6.22 21.92
CA LYS A 122 -4.25 -7.15 23.05
C LYS A 122 -4.23 -6.43 24.38
N LYS A 123 -4.86 -7.05 25.39
CA LYS A 123 -4.91 -6.49 26.75
C LYS A 123 -3.52 -6.37 27.37
N GLU A 124 -2.63 -7.34 27.16
CA GLU A 124 -1.29 -7.36 27.81
C GLU A 124 -0.33 -6.29 27.29
N VAL A 125 -0.68 -5.58 26.21
CA VAL A 125 0.13 -4.49 25.66
C VAL A 125 0.29 -3.33 26.64
N ASN A 126 -0.69 -3.09 27.52
CA ASN A 126 -0.61 -2.03 28.53
C ASN A 126 0.55 -2.27 29.53
N GLU A 127 0.77 -3.51 29.96
CA GLU A 127 1.82 -3.92 30.88
C GLU A 127 3.20 -3.65 30.26
N ILE A 128 3.36 -3.93 28.96
CA ILE A 128 4.58 -3.62 28.22
C ILE A 128 4.88 -2.10 28.26
N PHE A 129 3.88 -1.26 28.04
CA PHE A 129 4.08 0.19 28.10
C PHE A 129 4.39 0.70 29.50
N ILE A 130 3.69 0.17 30.52
CA ILE A 130 3.94 0.50 31.92
C ILE A 130 5.40 0.15 32.30
N ASP A 131 5.84 -1.06 31.96
CA ASP A 131 7.21 -1.53 32.19
C ASP A 131 8.27 -0.60 31.60
N ILE A 132 8.05 -0.09 30.39
CA ILE A 132 8.97 0.82 29.71
C ILE A 132 9.02 2.18 30.43
N ILE A 133 7.85 2.74 30.80
CA ILE A 133 7.75 4.01 31.51
C ILE A 133 8.44 3.91 32.89
N GLU A 134 8.25 2.82 33.62
CA GLU A 134 8.82 2.64 34.95
C GLU A 134 10.33 2.40 34.95
N LYS A 135 10.88 1.77 33.89
CA LYS A 135 12.32 1.55 33.73
C LYS A 135 13.06 2.83 33.34
N ASP A 136 12.46 3.69 32.52
CA ASP A 136 13.07 4.93 32.01
C ASP A 136 12.76 6.14 32.93
N LYS A 137 13.25 6.07 34.18
CA LYS A 137 12.98 7.09 35.23
C LYS A 137 13.63 8.46 35.01
N LYS A 138 14.45 8.64 33.96
CA LYS A 138 15.13 9.91 33.64
C LYS A 138 14.91 10.24 32.16
N PRO A 139 13.90 11.05 31.81
CA PRO A 139 13.64 11.38 30.42
C PRO A 139 14.88 12.02 29.77
N SER A 140 15.31 11.44 28.65
CA SER A 140 16.38 11.98 27.82
C SER A 140 16.08 13.44 27.42
N PRO A 141 17.08 14.34 27.34
CA PRO A 141 16.89 15.74 26.94
C PRO A 141 16.13 15.91 25.61
N ASP A 142 16.29 14.95 24.68
CA ASP A 142 15.56 14.84 23.40
C ASP A 142 14.15 14.24 23.54
N GLY A 143 13.48 14.57 24.64
CA GLY A 143 12.32 13.89 25.24
C GLY A 143 10.99 13.89 24.46
N TYR A 144 10.96 13.74 23.14
CA TYR A 144 9.77 13.18 22.48
C TYR A 144 10.07 11.88 21.73
N ARG A 145 11.37 11.55 21.57
CA ARG A 145 11.85 10.32 20.94
C ARG A 145 12.25 9.25 21.94
N SER A 146 12.25 9.55 23.24
CA SER A 146 12.58 8.53 24.23
C SER A 146 11.47 7.48 24.30
N ALA A 147 11.87 6.25 24.59
CA ALA A 147 10.97 5.11 24.75
C ALA A 147 9.84 5.41 25.74
N SER A 148 10.14 6.06 26.87
CA SER A 148 9.13 6.51 27.85
C SER A 148 8.04 7.41 27.28
N HIS A 149 8.38 8.37 26.41
CA HIS A 149 7.38 9.28 25.84
C HIS A 149 6.50 8.58 24.80
N LEU A 150 7.09 7.69 24.00
CA LEU A 150 6.35 6.87 23.04
C LEU A 150 5.42 5.88 23.76
N ALA A 151 5.94 5.20 24.80
CA ALA A 151 5.17 4.29 25.65
C ALA A 151 4.02 5.01 26.35
N PHE A 152 4.27 6.19 26.94
CA PHE A 152 3.20 6.99 27.55
C PHE A 152 2.15 7.38 26.53
N ALA A 153 2.54 7.87 25.36
CA ALA A 153 1.61 8.26 24.31
C ALA A 153 0.74 7.07 23.85
N ALA A 154 1.35 5.88 23.68
CA ALA A 154 0.64 4.66 23.35
C ALA A 154 -0.32 4.22 24.48
N LEU A 155 0.11 4.28 25.74
CA LEU A 155 -0.71 3.98 26.90
C LEU A 155 -1.89 4.96 27.05
N SER A 156 -1.71 6.22 26.66
CA SER A 156 -2.79 7.22 26.64
C SER A 156 -3.85 6.88 25.60
N MET A 157 -3.43 6.45 24.40
CA MET A 157 -4.36 5.98 23.36
C MET A 157 -5.08 4.70 23.79
N TYR A 158 -4.38 3.81 24.50
CA TYR A 158 -4.98 2.62 25.10
C TYR A 158 -6.04 3.02 26.14
N ASP A 159 -5.72 3.93 27.07
CA ASP A 159 -6.65 4.46 28.06
C ASP A 159 -7.90 5.07 27.41
N GLU A 160 -7.74 5.85 26.34
CA GLU A 160 -8.85 6.42 25.57
C GLU A 160 -9.72 5.34 24.92
N LYS A 161 -9.11 4.34 24.28
CA LYS A 161 -9.83 3.27 23.58
C LYS A 161 -10.61 2.37 24.55
N TYR A 162 -10.01 1.99 25.67
CA TYR A 162 -10.58 1.02 26.61
C TYR A 162 -11.18 1.65 27.87
N GLN A 163 -11.19 2.98 27.98
CA GLN A 163 -11.72 3.72 29.14
C GLN A 163 -11.02 3.33 30.45
N THR A 164 -9.68 3.18 30.39
CA THR A 164 -8.82 2.93 31.56
C THR A 164 -8.11 4.21 32.01
N ASN A 165 -7.29 4.14 33.06
CA ASN A 165 -6.64 5.31 33.66
C ASN A 165 -5.20 5.04 34.12
N PHE A 166 -4.47 4.17 33.42
CA PHE A 166 -3.11 3.79 33.78
C PHE A 166 -2.14 4.98 33.75
N THR A 167 -2.38 5.93 32.84
CA THR A 167 -1.55 7.12 32.66
C THR A 167 -1.59 8.12 33.82
N ASN A 168 -2.62 8.09 34.68
CA ASN A 168 -2.78 9.04 35.80
C ASN A 168 -1.62 9.00 36.81
N LYS A 169 -0.90 7.88 36.90
CA LYS A 169 0.25 7.74 37.80
C LYS A 169 1.53 8.40 37.26
N TYR A 170 1.53 8.80 35.99
CA TYR A 170 2.72 9.27 35.26
C TYR A 170 2.52 10.68 34.67
N ILE A 171 1.62 11.49 35.26
CA ILE A 171 1.23 12.82 34.76
C ILE A 171 2.43 13.75 34.58
N GLU A 172 3.47 13.66 35.43
CA GLU A 172 4.68 14.49 35.33
C GLU A 172 5.45 14.33 34.00
N ALA A 173 5.19 13.28 33.22
CA ALA A 173 5.75 13.09 31.87
C ALA A 173 5.06 13.94 30.76
N ASP A 174 4.18 14.89 31.10
CA ASP A 174 3.26 15.62 30.18
C ASP A 174 3.86 16.47 29.07
N LEU A 175 4.98 17.14 29.33
CA LEU A 175 5.26 18.39 28.61
C LEU A 175 5.75 18.23 27.16
N LYS A 176 5.96 16.99 26.66
CA LYS A 176 6.41 16.72 25.27
C LYS A 176 5.59 15.65 24.52
N LYS A 177 4.44 15.22 25.07
CA LYS A 177 3.61 14.11 24.54
C LYS A 177 2.99 14.36 23.17
N GLN A 178 2.68 15.61 22.82
CA GLN A 178 1.94 15.92 21.59
C GLN A 178 2.62 15.39 20.33
N ARG A 179 3.95 15.44 20.25
CA ARG A 179 4.67 14.90 19.08
C ARG A 179 4.59 13.38 19.01
N ALA A 180 4.95 12.67 20.09
CA ALA A 180 4.85 11.22 20.16
C ALA A 180 3.45 10.71 19.82
N PHE A 181 2.42 11.38 20.35
CA PHE A 181 1.02 11.10 20.05
C PHE A 181 0.71 11.29 18.56
N ILE A 182 1.10 12.42 17.95
CA ILE A 182 0.90 12.67 16.52
C ILE A 182 1.56 11.59 15.65
N LEU A 183 2.77 11.13 16.02
CA LEU A 183 3.49 10.10 15.27
C LEU A 183 2.77 8.75 15.31
N ILE A 184 2.46 8.26 16.50
CA ILE A 184 1.78 6.97 16.69
C ILE A 184 0.39 7.03 16.04
N LYS A 185 -0.36 8.11 16.27
CA LYS A 185 -1.69 8.31 15.68
C LYS A 185 -1.63 8.33 14.16
N GLY A 186 -0.64 9.00 13.57
CA GLY A 186 -0.48 9.02 12.11
C GLY A 186 -0.30 7.61 11.51
N ILE A 187 0.43 6.73 12.18
CA ILE A 187 0.59 5.33 11.75
C ILE A 187 -0.71 4.55 11.93
N LEU A 188 -1.42 4.73 13.04
CA LEU A 188 -2.71 4.07 13.30
C LEU A 188 -3.79 4.51 12.31
N ASP A 189 -3.93 5.81 12.07
CA ASP A 189 -4.87 6.38 11.10
C ASP A 189 -4.58 5.84 9.69
N MET A 190 -3.30 5.78 9.30
CA MET A 190 -2.91 5.16 8.01
C MET A 190 -3.19 3.66 8.00
N SER A 191 -3.03 2.97 9.12
CA SER A 191 -3.33 1.54 9.21
C SER A 191 -4.82 1.25 9.03
N GLU A 192 -5.69 2.08 9.61
CA GLU A 192 -7.14 2.03 9.39
C GLU A 192 -7.49 2.27 7.91
N ILE A 193 -6.86 3.28 7.29
CA ILE A 193 -7.00 3.54 5.86
C ILE A 193 -6.59 2.32 5.03
N LEU A 194 -5.42 1.72 5.32
CA LEU A 194 -4.92 0.59 4.54
C LEU A 194 -5.74 -0.69 4.75
N ARG A 195 -6.26 -0.94 5.96
CA ARG A 195 -7.20 -2.05 6.21
C ARG A 195 -8.58 -1.82 5.60
N ALA A 196 -8.89 -0.57 5.24
CA ALA A 196 -10.20 -0.18 4.73
C ALA A 196 -11.33 -0.67 5.64
N ASP A 197 -11.17 -0.58 6.97
CA ASP A 197 -12.18 -1.03 7.96
C ASP A 197 -12.61 -2.50 7.84
N ILE A 198 -11.82 -3.34 7.16
CA ILE A 198 -12.03 -4.79 7.06
C ILE A 198 -11.47 -5.43 8.35
N GLU A 199 -12.30 -6.24 9.01
CA GLU A 199 -11.92 -6.99 10.20
C GLU A 199 -11.01 -8.17 9.85
N ILE A 200 -9.98 -8.42 10.65
CA ILE A 200 -9.04 -9.53 10.44
C ILE A 200 -9.47 -10.71 11.32
N LYS A 201 -10.26 -11.62 10.76
CA LYS A 201 -10.58 -12.91 11.39
C LYS A 201 -9.59 -13.99 10.99
N ASP A 202 -9.24 -13.98 9.71
CA ASP A 202 -8.22 -14.80 9.07
C ASP A 202 -7.50 -13.95 8.02
N ILE A 203 -6.18 -14.15 7.87
CA ILE A 203 -5.36 -13.35 6.96
C ILE A 203 -5.78 -13.56 5.50
N LYS A 204 -6.09 -14.80 5.10
CA LYS A 204 -6.48 -15.09 3.71
C LYS A 204 -7.86 -14.51 3.39
N GLU A 205 -8.79 -14.57 4.35
CA GLU A 205 -10.10 -13.94 4.22
C GLU A 205 -9.98 -12.43 4.09
N PHE A 206 -9.22 -11.77 4.98
CA PHE A 206 -8.93 -10.34 4.91
C PHE A 206 -8.33 -9.94 3.55
N GLN A 207 -7.32 -10.67 3.07
CA GLN A 207 -6.66 -10.38 1.79
C GLN A 207 -7.61 -10.52 0.61
N LYS A 208 -8.49 -11.53 0.64
CA LYS A 208 -9.52 -11.71 -0.38
C LYS A 208 -10.52 -10.56 -0.36
N GLU A 209 -11.04 -10.19 0.81
CA GLU A 209 -11.97 -9.07 0.94
C GLU A 209 -11.35 -7.74 0.49
N LEU A 210 -10.08 -7.50 0.86
CA LEU A 210 -9.34 -6.31 0.43
C LEU A 210 -9.11 -6.31 -1.08
N HIS A 211 -8.81 -7.47 -1.68
CA HIS A 211 -8.70 -7.62 -3.12
C HIS A 211 -10.03 -7.31 -3.82
N ASP A 212 -11.14 -7.90 -3.36
CA ASP A 212 -12.48 -7.66 -3.92
C ASP A 212 -12.87 -6.18 -3.78
N PHE A 213 -12.54 -5.55 -2.66
CA PHE A 213 -12.72 -4.11 -2.45
C PHE A 213 -11.91 -3.27 -3.44
N LEU A 214 -10.65 -3.62 -3.71
CA LEU A 214 -9.81 -2.94 -4.71
C LEU A 214 -10.37 -3.09 -6.12
N MET A 215 -10.92 -4.25 -6.48
CA MET A 215 -11.54 -4.48 -7.79
C MET A 215 -12.76 -3.58 -8.04
N ILE A 216 -13.43 -3.15 -6.97
CA ILE A 216 -14.57 -2.24 -7.05
C ILE A 216 -14.12 -0.77 -7.07
N THR A 217 -13.14 -0.43 -6.23
CA THR A 217 -12.81 0.96 -5.88
C THR A 217 -11.62 1.54 -6.63
N THR A 218 -10.75 0.72 -7.21
CA THR A 218 -9.57 1.20 -7.94
C THR A 218 -10.00 1.81 -9.27
N PRO A 219 -9.69 3.10 -9.50
CA PRO A 219 -9.86 3.70 -10.81
C PRO A 219 -9.03 3.00 -11.90
N PRO A 220 -9.59 2.83 -13.12
CA PRO A 220 -8.91 2.25 -14.28
C PRO A 220 -7.50 2.81 -14.53
N GLU A 221 -7.28 4.09 -14.24
CA GLU A 221 -6.00 4.74 -14.47
C GLU A 221 -4.81 4.18 -13.69
N TYR A 222 -5.06 3.52 -12.57
CA TYR A 222 -4.00 2.90 -11.80
C TYR A 222 -3.54 1.55 -12.36
N TYR A 223 -4.39 0.90 -13.15
CA TYR A 223 -4.05 -0.36 -13.80
C TYR A 223 -3.07 -0.17 -14.96
N TYR A 224 -3.26 0.86 -15.80
CA TYR A 224 -2.33 1.11 -16.93
C TYR A 224 -1.08 1.91 -16.53
N LYS A 225 -1.11 2.62 -15.40
CA LYS A 225 0.07 3.24 -14.76
C LYS A 225 1.00 2.23 -14.06
N ASP A 226 0.66 0.95 -14.11
CA ASP A 226 1.45 -0.15 -13.50
C ASP A 226 1.58 -0.04 -11.97
N LEU A 227 0.68 0.69 -11.30
CA LEU A 227 0.72 0.85 -9.84
C LEU A 227 0.36 -0.43 -9.09
N LEU A 228 -0.40 -1.32 -9.74
CA LEU A 228 -0.84 -2.60 -9.22
C LEU A 228 0.00 -3.77 -9.72
N ASN A 229 1.26 -3.51 -10.08
CA ASN A 229 2.18 -4.57 -10.50
C ASN A 229 2.85 -5.21 -9.29
N TYR A 230 2.76 -6.53 -9.19
CA TYR A 230 3.49 -7.33 -8.22
C TYR A 230 4.37 -8.34 -8.94
N SER A 231 5.68 -8.17 -8.80
CA SER A 231 6.66 -9.17 -9.23
C SER A 231 6.89 -10.16 -8.10
N PRO A 232 6.74 -11.48 -8.34
CA PRO A 232 7.15 -12.49 -7.38
C PRO A 232 8.59 -12.27 -6.92
N ILE A 233 8.82 -12.47 -5.63
CA ILE A 233 10.13 -12.29 -5.02
C ILE A 233 10.89 -13.61 -5.09
N ASP A 234 12.07 -13.59 -5.69
CA ASP A 234 12.96 -14.74 -5.79
C ASP A 234 13.44 -15.17 -4.40
N THR A 235 13.58 -16.48 -4.24
CA THR A 235 14.15 -17.06 -3.04
C THR A 235 15.58 -17.51 -3.29
N ILE A 236 16.49 -17.13 -2.41
CA ILE A 236 17.89 -17.55 -2.37
C ILE A 236 18.11 -18.51 -1.20
N THR A 237 19.19 -19.30 -1.22
CA THR A 237 19.56 -20.11 -0.05
C THR A 237 20.08 -19.21 1.08
N ARG A 238 19.97 -19.66 2.33
CA ARG A 238 20.58 -18.93 3.45
C ARG A 238 22.11 -18.80 3.32
N GLU A 239 22.77 -19.77 2.71
CA GLU A 239 24.22 -19.70 2.46
C GLU A 239 24.58 -18.59 1.47
N GLU A 240 23.83 -18.50 0.36
CA GLU A 240 23.96 -17.39 -0.60
C GLU A 240 23.68 -16.05 0.09
N ALA A 241 22.62 -15.98 0.90
CA ALA A 241 22.25 -14.78 1.67
C ALA A 241 23.37 -14.28 2.60
N LEU A 242 24.12 -15.17 3.25
CA LEU A 242 25.24 -14.80 4.14
C LEU A 242 26.45 -14.28 3.37
N GLN A 243 26.61 -14.64 2.09
CA GLN A 243 27.68 -14.13 1.22
C GLN A 243 27.44 -12.68 0.76
N TYR A 244 26.20 -12.19 0.82
CA TYR A 244 25.83 -10.80 0.48
C TYR A 244 26.34 -9.74 1.48
N THR A 245 27.13 -10.13 2.47
CA THR A 245 27.68 -9.26 3.52
C THR A 245 28.75 -8.27 3.02
N SER A 246 29.14 -8.26 1.73
CA SER A 246 29.88 -7.13 1.14
C SER A 246 28.92 -5.99 0.76
N GLN A 247 28.70 -5.12 1.75
CA GLN A 247 27.63 -4.12 1.92
C GLN A 247 27.42 -3.06 0.80
N GLU A 248 28.37 -2.81 -0.10
CA GLU A 248 28.28 -1.69 -1.05
C GLU A 248 27.35 -1.94 -2.26
N GLU A 249 27.28 -3.17 -2.76
CA GLU A 249 26.51 -3.44 -3.99
C GLU A 249 24.99 -3.44 -3.76
N ILE A 250 24.54 -3.86 -2.58
CA ILE A 250 23.14 -3.81 -2.18
C ILE A 250 22.73 -2.37 -1.86
N PHE A 251 23.59 -1.61 -1.17
CA PHE A 251 23.35 -0.19 -0.86
C PHE A 251 23.06 0.64 -2.12
N LEU A 252 23.97 0.55 -3.11
CA LEU A 252 23.87 1.33 -4.35
C LEU A 252 22.68 0.90 -5.21
N LYS A 253 22.27 -0.37 -5.16
CA LYS A 253 21.11 -0.89 -5.91
C LYS A 253 19.76 -0.67 -5.20
N CYS A 254 19.75 -0.35 -3.91
CA CYS A 254 18.55 -0.23 -3.08
C CYS A 254 18.26 1.20 -2.60
N VAL A 255 19.27 1.94 -2.10
CA VAL A 255 19.07 3.25 -1.45
C VAL A 255 19.04 4.42 -2.45
N TYR A 256 19.67 4.26 -3.61
CA TYR A 256 19.62 5.22 -4.72
C TYR A 256 18.88 4.64 -5.93
N PRO A 257 17.54 4.50 -5.88
CA PRO A 257 16.77 4.10 -7.05
C PRO A 257 16.92 5.10 -8.20
N ASP A 258 17.28 6.37 -7.91
CA ASP A 258 17.50 7.41 -8.92
C ASP A 258 18.68 7.13 -9.87
N TYR A 259 19.56 6.18 -9.54
CA TYR A 259 20.70 5.77 -10.39
C TYR A 259 20.44 4.55 -11.26
N TYR A 260 19.35 3.83 -11.03
CA TYR A 260 18.93 2.76 -11.92
C TYR A 260 17.70 3.24 -12.68
N PRO A 261 17.74 3.20 -14.02
CA PRO A 261 16.70 3.76 -14.85
C PRO A 261 15.37 3.20 -14.35
N SER A 262 14.45 4.13 -14.11
CA SER A 262 13.00 3.95 -14.16
C SER A 262 12.65 2.52 -14.49
N TYR A 263 12.04 1.80 -13.53
CA TYR A 263 11.33 0.56 -13.72
C TYR A 263 11.31 0.20 -15.20
N ASN A 264 12.10 -0.80 -15.60
CA ASN A 264 11.75 -1.51 -16.81
C ASN A 264 10.38 -2.11 -16.49
N ILE A 265 9.35 -1.27 -16.67
CA ILE A 265 7.98 -1.63 -16.90
C ILE A 265 8.17 -2.74 -17.89
N ILE A 266 7.94 -3.97 -17.44
CA ILE A 266 7.61 -5.01 -18.39
C ILE A 266 6.38 -4.42 -19.04
N LYS A 267 6.59 -3.72 -20.17
CA LYS A 267 5.54 -3.24 -21.03
C LYS A 267 4.86 -4.54 -21.43
N GLY A 268 3.88 -4.97 -20.63
CA GLY A 268 2.88 -5.91 -21.07
C GLY A 268 2.50 -5.43 -22.44
N LYS A 269 2.57 -6.32 -23.43
CA LYS A 269 2.51 -6.00 -24.86
C LYS A 269 1.47 -4.91 -25.07
N ARG A 270 1.92 -3.65 -25.22
CA ARG A 270 1.08 -2.44 -25.41
C ARG A 270 0.52 -2.47 -26.83
N LEU A 271 -0.04 -3.61 -27.20
CA LEU A 271 -0.32 -3.98 -28.57
C LEU A 271 -1.54 -3.23 -29.06
N PHE A 272 -2.58 -3.13 -28.24
CA PHE A 272 -3.72 -2.28 -28.52
C PHE A 272 -3.33 -0.80 -28.52
N GLU A 273 -2.60 -0.32 -27.50
CA GLU A 273 -2.14 1.08 -27.46
C GLU A 273 -1.31 1.46 -28.69
N ASN A 274 -0.33 0.62 -29.07
CA ASN A 274 0.48 0.86 -30.26
C ASN A 274 -0.36 0.87 -31.53
N MET A 275 -1.35 -0.02 -31.66
CA MET A 275 -2.24 -0.04 -32.82
C MET A 275 -3.14 1.20 -32.88
N VAL A 276 -3.55 1.76 -31.74
CA VAL A 276 -4.25 3.04 -31.69
C VAL A 276 -3.34 4.17 -32.19
N LEU A 277 -2.07 4.21 -31.76
CA LEU A 277 -1.08 5.18 -32.25
C LEU A 277 -0.83 5.06 -33.77
N ASP A 278 -0.74 3.83 -34.28
CA ASP A 278 -0.60 3.56 -35.71
C ASP A 278 -1.85 4.01 -36.49
N PHE A 279 -3.05 3.74 -35.97
CA PHE A 279 -4.30 4.22 -36.54
C PHE A 279 -4.33 5.75 -36.68
N ILE A 280 -3.98 6.45 -35.60
CA ILE A 280 -3.96 7.92 -35.54
C ILE A 280 -2.99 8.50 -36.57
N SER A 281 -1.84 7.85 -36.77
CA SER A 281 -0.82 8.29 -37.73
C SER A 281 -1.12 7.91 -39.19
N SER A 282 -2.15 7.11 -39.46
CA SER A 282 -2.48 6.59 -40.80
C SER A 282 -3.56 7.41 -41.53
N ASN A 283 -3.43 7.56 -42.86
CA ASN A 283 -4.43 8.24 -43.72
C ASN A 283 -5.65 7.37 -44.08
N CYS A 284 -5.76 6.13 -43.60
CA CYS A 284 -6.79 5.15 -44.00
C CYS A 284 -7.66 4.69 -42.81
N GLN A 285 -8.48 5.60 -42.28
CA GLN A 285 -9.15 5.39 -40.99
C GLN A 285 -10.21 4.28 -40.95
N LYS A 286 -10.98 4.04 -42.03
CA LYS A 286 -12.11 3.08 -41.97
C LYS A 286 -11.70 1.61 -41.85
N SER A 287 -10.69 1.15 -42.60
CA SER A 287 -10.22 -0.24 -42.52
C SER A 287 -9.49 -0.52 -41.20
N TYR A 288 -8.80 0.48 -40.66
CA TYR A 288 -8.11 0.36 -39.38
C TYR A 288 -9.05 0.25 -38.19
N ALA A 289 -10.22 0.91 -38.22
CA ALA A 289 -11.20 0.78 -37.14
C ALA A 289 -11.62 -0.68 -36.90
N TYR A 290 -11.81 -1.46 -37.96
CA TYR A 290 -12.14 -2.89 -37.85
C TYR A 290 -11.00 -3.70 -37.21
N GLU A 291 -9.75 -3.44 -37.59
CA GLU A 291 -8.58 -4.10 -36.99
C GLU A 291 -8.42 -3.73 -35.52
N LEU A 292 -8.68 -2.48 -35.13
CA LEU A 292 -8.70 -2.06 -33.73
C LEU A 292 -9.76 -2.82 -32.92
N MET A 293 -10.97 -2.99 -33.45
CA MET A 293 -12.02 -3.79 -32.79
C MET A 293 -11.59 -5.24 -32.59
N LYS A 294 -11.00 -5.85 -33.62
CA LYS A 294 -10.50 -7.23 -33.56
C LYS A 294 -9.43 -7.39 -32.49
N VAL A 295 -8.48 -6.46 -32.41
CA VAL A 295 -7.41 -6.50 -31.41
C VAL A 295 -7.94 -6.26 -30.00
N ALA A 296 -8.90 -5.34 -29.85
CA ALA A 296 -9.57 -5.14 -28.58
C ALA A 296 -10.26 -6.42 -28.07
N LEU A 297 -10.99 -7.12 -28.95
CA LEU A 297 -11.69 -8.36 -28.62
C LEU A 297 -10.74 -9.52 -28.26
N LEU A 298 -9.57 -9.56 -28.90
CA LEU A 298 -8.55 -10.59 -28.67
C LEU A 298 -7.61 -10.26 -27.50
N SER A 299 -7.71 -9.07 -26.90
CA SER A 299 -6.88 -8.72 -25.76
C SER A 299 -7.35 -9.43 -24.49
N ASP A 300 -6.38 -9.96 -23.74
CA ASP A 300 -6.56 -10.58 -22.43
C ASP A 300 -6.05 -9.70 -21.28
N HIS A 301 -5.57 -8.49 -21.60
CA HIS A 301 -4.97 -7.58 -20.63
C HIS A 301 -5.75 -6.26 -20.60
N TYR A 302 -6.53 -6.05 -19.54
CA TYR A 302 -7.27 -4.80 -19.34
C TYR A 302 -6.34 -3.58 -19.33
N SER A 303 -5.07 -3.70 -18.91
CA SER A 303 -4.12 -2.60 -18.84
C SER A 303 -3.74 -2.06 -20.22
N ASP A 304 -3.58 -2.94 -21.22
CA ASP A 304 -3.32 -2.54 -22.62
C ASP A 304 -4.54 -1.85 -23.24
N LEU A 305 -5.73 -2.41 -23.00
CA LEU A 305 -7.01 -1.83 -23.43
C LEU A 305 -7.24 -0.43 -22.84
N LEU A 306 -6.97 -0.27 -21.53
CA LEU A 306 -7.13 1.01 -20.84
C LEU A 306 -6.06 2.03 -21.25
N ALA A 307 -4.83 1.61 -21.56
CA ALA A 307 -3.82 2.50 -22.10
C ALA A 307 -4.24 3.03 -23.48
N GLY A 308 -4.75 2.16 -24.36
CA GLY A 308 -5.26 2.58 -25.67
C GLY A 308 -6.47 3.50 -25.59
N ILE A 309 -7.39 3.31 -24.63
CA ILE A 309 -8.55 4.20 -24.48
C ILE A 309 -8.20 5.55 -23.87
N GLU A 310 -7.11 5.69 -23.13
CA GLU A 310 -6.63 6.99 -22.65
C GLU A 310 -6.28 7.93 -23.81
N LEU A 311 -5.78 7.39 -24.92
CA LEU A 311 -5.49 8.13 -26.15
C LEU A 311 -6.76 8.72 -26.79
N ASP A 312 -7.95 8.18 -26.49
CA ASP A 312 -9.22 8.66 -27.02
C ASP A 312 -9.48 10.13 -26.70
N PHE A 313 -9.05 10.58 -25.51
CA PHE A 313 -9.20 11.97 -25.07
C PHE A 313 -8.56 12.97 -26.05
N TYR A 314 -7.43 12.61 -26.66
CA TYR A 314 -6.69 13.48 -27.55
C TYR A 314 -7.04 13.26 -29.03
N TYR A 315 -7.37 12.03 -29.40
CA TYR A 315 -7.38 11.61 -30.80
C TYR A 315 -8.73 11.15 -31.34
N GLN A 316 -9.77 11.11 -30.50
CA GLN A 316 -11.15 10.82 -30.90
C GLN A 316 -11.28 9.51 -31.70
N ILE A 317 -10.95 8.39 -31.08
CA ILE A 317 -11.12 7.03 -31.63
C ILE A 317 -12.60 6.83 -32.02
N PRO A 318 -12.90 6.03 -33.08
CA PRO A 318 -14.28 5.69 -33.44
C PRO A 318 -15.07 5.11 -32.27
N ILE A 319 -16.32 5.56 -32.11
CA ILE A 319 -17.13 5.25 -30.93
C ILE A 319 -17.44 3.75 -30.79
N GLU A 320 -17.50 3.03 -31.91
CA GLU A 320 -17.72 1.58 -31.93
C GLU A 320 -16.51 0.82 -31.36
N VAL A 321 -15.29 1.33 -31.59
CA VAL A 321 -14.07 0.78 -30.98
C VAL A 321 -14.08 1.05 -29.48
N VAL A 322 -14.39 2.30 -29.09
CA VAL A 322 -14.51 2.71 -27.68
C VAL A 322 -15.53 1.84 -26.93
N ASP A 323 -16.70 1.59 -27.53
CA ASP A 323 -17.75 0.73 -26.99
C ASP A 323 -17.25 -0.71 -26.77
N ILE A 324 -16.60 -1.32 -27.76
CA ILE A 324 -16.05 -2.68 -27.67
C ILE A 324 -14.97 -2.75 -26.58
N VAL A 325 -14.07 -1.78 -26.53
CA VAL A 325 -12.99 -1.75 -25.53
C VAL A 325 -13.59 -1.65 -24.13
N TYR A 326 -14.50 -0.71 -23.86
CA TYR A 326 -15.13 -0.59 -22.55
C TYR A 326 -15.93 -1.85 -22.18
N THR A 327 -16.66 -2.44 -23.12
CA THR A 327 -17.39 -3.70 -22.90
C THR A 327 -16.43 -4.82 -22.50
N ARG A 328 -15.31 -4.98 -23.22
CA ARG A 328 -14.30 -5.99 -22.93
C ARG A 328 -13.62 -5.77 -21.58
N VAL A 329 -13.26 -4.53 -21.25
CA VAL A 329 -12.69 -4.22 -19.93
C VAL A 329 -13.71 -4.46 -18.82
N LEU A 330 -14.99 -4.17 -19.04
CA LEU A 330 -16.06 -4.46 -18.06
C LEU A 330 -16.33 -5.97 -17.90
N GLU A 331 -16.04 -6.81 -18.88
CA GLU A 331 -16.05 -8.26 -18.68
C GLU A 331 -14.92 -8.72 -17.74
N MET A 332 -13.77 -8.05 -17.79
CA MET A 332 -12.62 -8.34 -16.93
C MET A 332 -12.73 -7.68 -15.53
N LEU A 333 -13.35 -6.50 -15.46
CA LEU A 333 -13.52 -5.68 -14.25
C LEU A 333 -15.01 -5.31 -14.03
N PRO A 334 -15.90 -6.31 -13.85
CA PRO A 334 -17.35 -6.11 -13.90
C PRO A 334 -17.95 -5.30 -12.75
N HIS A 335 -17.14 -5.00 -11.74
CA HIS A 335 -17.55 -4.27 -10.55
C HIS A 335 -16.87 -2.91 -10.40
N SER A 336 -16.03 -2.49 -11.35
CA SER A 336 -15.33 -1.20 -11.25
C SER A 336 -16.31 -0.03 -11.40
N ILE A 337 -16.53 0.72 -10.31
CA ILE A 337 -17.45 1.88 -10.30
C ILE A 337 -16.98 2.93 -11.31
N SER A 338 -15.69 3.28 -11.25
CA SER A 338 -15.10 4.31 -12.12
C SER A 338 -15.15 3.90 -13.59
N LEU A 339 -15.04 2.61 -13.91
CA LEU A 339 -15.13 2.15 -15.31
C LEU A 339 -16.53 2.36 -15.88
N TYR A 340 -17.59 2.00 -15.14
CA TYR A 340 -18.97 2.27 -15.55
C TYR A 340 -19.24 3.77 -15.71
N GLN A 341 -18.74 4.59 -14.78
CA GLN A 341 -18.93 6.05 -14.82
C GLN A 341 -18.19 6.69 -16.00
N ASN A 342 -16.92 6.33 -16.21
CA ASN A 342 -16.12 6.83 -17.33
C ASN A 342 -16.71 6.40 -18.66
N TYR A 343 -17.18 5.15 -18.76
CA TYR A 343 -17.83 4.68 -19.97
C TYR A 343 -19.13 5.43 -20.26
N ALA A 344 -19.99 5.61 -19.25
CA ALA A 344 -21.20 6.40 -19.38
C ALA A 344 -20.90 7.84 -19.82
N PHE A 345 -19.91 8.48 -19.21
CA PHE A 345 -19.50 9.84 -19.55
C PHE A 345 -18.99 9.94 -21.00
N ASN A 346 -18.12 9.02 -21.43
CA ASN A 346 -17.60 9.01 -22.79
C ASN A 346 -18.70 8.81 -23.84
N LEU A 347 -19.71 7.99 -23.56
CA LEU A 347 -20.88 7.87 -24.44
C LEU A 347 -21.66 9.20 -24.56
N LEU A 348 -21.87 9.91 -23.45
CA LEU A 348 -22.61 11.18 -23.44
C LEU A 348 -21.89 12.29 -24.21
N VAL A 349 -20.56 12.37 -24.08
CA VAL A 349 -19.75 13.37 -24.80
C VAL A 349 -19.79 13.16 -26.32
N ARG A 350 -20.13 11.95 -26.78
CA ARG A 350 -20.15 11.57 -28.20
C ARG A 350 -21.50 11.79 -28.89
N GLY A 351 -22.52 12.22 -28.14
CA GLY A 351 -23.81 12.64 -28.65
C GLY A 351 -25.00 11.78 -28.19
N ASN A 352 -26.20 12.27 -28.45
CA ASN A 352 -27.44 11.80 -27.80
C ASN A 352 -27.87 10.37 -28.20
N ASN A 353 -27.24 9.77 -29.21
CA ASN A 353 -27.57 8.42 -29.69
C ASN A 353 -27.28 7.33 -28.64
N TYR A 354 -26.53 7.65 -27.57
CA TYR A 354 -26.11 6.71 -26.53
C TYR A 354 -26.66 7.03 -25.14
N ASP A 355 -27.57 8.00 -25.01
CA ASP A 355 -28.08 8.48 -23.71
C ASP A 355 -28.68 7.38 -22.84
N GLU A 356 -29.50 6.50 -23.43
CA GLU A 356 -30.11 5.40 -22.69
C GLU A 356 -29.08 4.38 -22.20
N LYS A 357 -28.05 4.08 -23.02
CA LYS A 357 -26.96 3.18 -22.62
C LYS A 357 -26.10 3.80 -21.51
N ALA A 358 -25.74 5.08 -21.65
CA ALA A 358 -25.00 5.82 -20.64
C ALA A 358 -25.76 5.87 -19.29
N LYS A 359 -27.07 6.14 -19.34
CA LYS A 359 -27.95 6.11 -18.16
C LYS A 359 -27.96 4.75 -17.47
N GLN A 360 -28.08 3.66 -18.23
CA GLN A 360 -28.04 2.30 -17.67
C GLN A 360 -26.69 1.99 -17.01
N LEU A 361 -25.57 2.37 -17.64
CA LEU A 361 -24.22 2.19 -17.10
C LEU A 361 -24.03 2.97 -15.79
N TYR A 362 -24.45 4.24 -15.76
CA TYR A 362 -24.36 5.07 -14.57
C TYR A 362 -25.23 4.51 -13.42
N GLN A 363 -26.45 4.04 -13.73
CA GLN A 363 -27.30 3.37 -12.73
C GLN A 363 -26.67 2.08 -12.18
N LYS A 364 -25.94 1.31 -13.00
CA LYS A 364 -25.16 0.15 -12.52
C LYS A 364 -24.05 0.59 -11.57
N ALA A 365 -23.30 1.63 -11.92
CA ALA A 365 -22.26 2.19 -11.04
C ALA A 365 -22.84 2.60 -9.68
N GLU A 366 -23.95 3.33 -9.67
CA GLU A 366 -24.60 3.78 -8.43
C GLU A 366 -25.13 2.60 -7.60
N LYS A 367 -25.62 1.53 -8.23
CA LYS A 367 -26.01 0.30 -7.50
C LYS A 367 -24.82 -0.37 -6.82
N ILE A 368 -23.65 -0.41 -7.46
CA ILE A 368 -22.43 -0.96 -6.87
C ILE A 368 -21.96 -0.04 -5.73
N LYS A 369 -21.92 1.26 -5.99
CA LYS A 369 -21.49 2.30 -5.04
C LYS A 369 -22.32 2.32 -3.77
N LYS A 370 -23.62 2.01 -3.83
CA LYS A 370 -24.49 1.91 -2.63
C LYS A 370 -23.98 0.96 -1.55
N ASN A 371 -23.11 0.01 -1.89
CA ASN A 371 -22.52 -0.92 -0.93
C ASN A 371 -21.17 -0.44 -0.35
N ILE A 372 -20.73 0.76 -0.72
CA ILE A 372 -19.45 1.34 -0.33
C ILE A 372 -19.68 2.72 0.26
N CYS A 373 -19.10 2.94 1.43
CA CYS A 373 -19.06 4.23 2.09
C CYS A 373 -17.91 5.07 1.54
N TYR A 374 -18.13 6.37 1.45
CA TYR A 374 -17.13 7.31 1.00
C TYR A 374 -16.89 8.30 2.14
N LYS A 375 -15.66 8.31 2.67
CA LYS A 375 -15.25 9.28 3.68
C LYS A 375 -14.46 10.35 2.96
N GLU A 376 -15.10 11.51 2.78
CA GLU A 376 -14.37 12.72 2.44
C GLU A 376 -13.68 13.21 3.71
N ASP A 377 -12.41 12.88 3.86
CA ASP A 377 -11.55 13.77 4.60
C ASP A 377 -11.25 14.94 3.66
N ASN A 378 -11.33 16.19 4.13
CA ASN A 378 -11.06 17.41 3.33
C ASN A 378 -9.66 17.42 2.68
N LYS A 379 -8.83 16.41 2.96
CA LYS A 379 -7.53 16.16 2.33
C LYS A 379 -7.48 14.89 1.46
N TYR A 380 -8.37 13.91 1.66
CA TYR A 380 -8.26 12.57 1.10
C TYR A 380 -9.63 12.02 0.70
N ARG A 381 -9.83 11.86 -0.60
CA ARG A 381 -11.01 11.18 -1.16
C ARG A 381 -10.81 9.67 -1.03
N LEU A 382 -11.30 9.07 0.06
CA LEU A 382 -11.03 7.66 0.38
C LEU A 382 -12.33 6.85 0.47
N TYR A 383 -12.31 5.68 -0.18
CA TYR A 383 -13.39 4.69 -0.11
C TYR A 383 -13.19 3.76 1.09
N TYR A 384 -14.31 3.36 1.70
CA TYR A 384 -14.43 2.40 2.79
C TYR A 384 -15.64 1.48 2.54
N PRO A 385 -15.62 0.21 2.93
CA PRO A 385 -16.81 -0.62 2.95
C PRO A 385 -17.85 -0.01 3.90
N LEU A 386 -19.14 -0.20 3.62
CA LEU A 386 -20.18 0.10 4.60
C LEU A 386 -20.09 -0.89 5.76
N LYS A 387 -19.99 -0.40 7.00
CA LYS A 387 -20.26 -1.23 8.18
C LYS A 387 -21.69 -1.73 8.08
N LYS A 388 -21.85 -3.06 7.98
CA LYS A 388 -23.16 -3.71 8.06
C LYS A 388 -23.64 -3.78 9.49
#